data_AF-A0A2P2L6G5-F1
#
_entry.id   AF-A0A2P2L6G5-F1
#
_cell.length_a   1.000
_cell.length_b   1.000
_cell.length_c   1.000
_cell.angle_alpha   90.00
_cell.angle_beta   90.00
_cell.angle_gamma   90.00
#
_symmetry.space_group_name_H-M   'P 1'
#
loop_
_entity.id
_entity.type
_entity.pdbx_description
1 polymer ?
#
loop_
_entity_poly.entity_id
_entity_poly.type
_entity_poly.pdbx_seq_one_letter_code
_entity_poly.pdbx_strand_id
1 'polypeptide(L)'
;MATFAKPENALKRAEELINVGQKLDALQALHDLITSKRYRAWQKTLERIMFKYVELCVDMRKGRFAKDGLIQYRIVCQQVNVSSLEEVIKHFMHLSTEKAEQARSQAQALEEALDVDDLEADKRPEDLMLSYVSGEKGKDRSDRELVTPWFKFLWETYRTVLEILRNNSKLEALYAVIAAIKQNF
;
A
#
# COMPACT_ATOMS: atom_id res chain seq x y z
N MET A 1 22.18 12.77 -1.40
CA MET A 1 20.72 12.98 -1.47
C MET A 1 20.43 13.92 -2.63
N ALA A 2 19.51 13.55 -3.53
CA ALA A 2 19.17 14.37 -4.68
C ALA A 2 18.32 15.57 -4.22
N THR A 3 18.92 16.74 -4.12
CA THR A 3 18.22 17.99 -3.85
C THR A 3 17.62 18.52 -5.15
N PHE A 4 16.35 18.22 -5.40
CA PHE A 4 15.64 18.83 -6.51
C PHE A 4 15.40 20.32 -6.26
N ALA A 5 15.58 21.14 -7.30
CA ALA A 5 15.23 22.56 -7.25
C ALA A 5 13.73 22.79 -7.48
N LYS A 6 13.11 21.96 -8.33
CA LYS A 6 11.67 21.99 -8.66
C LYS A 6 11.02 20.62 -8.42
N PRO A 7 9.83 20.56 -7.81
CA PRO A 7 9.13 19.30 -7.54
C PRO A 7 8.75 18.55 -8.83
N GLU A 8 8.49 19.26 -9.92
CA GLU A 8 8.19 18.68 -11.24
C GLU A 8 9.32 17.79 -11.78
N ASN A 9 10.58 18.17 -11.52
CA ASN A 9 11.73 17.39 -11.96
C ASN A 9 11.87 16.10 -11.16
N ALA A 10 11.45 16.11 -9.90
CA ALA A 10 11.44 14.90 -9.07
C ALA A 10 10.40 13.89 -9.59
N LEU A 11 9.23 14.38 -10.02
CA LEU A 11 8.19 13.52 -10.61
C LEU A 11 8.68 12.86 -11.90
N LYS A 12 9.24 13.63 -12.84
CA LYS A 12 9.79 13.09 -14.09
C LYS A 12 10.88 12.05 -13.83
N ARG A 13 11.81 12.34 -12.91
CA ARG A 13 12.87 11.41 -12.56
C ARG A 13 12.33 10.13 -11.91
N ALA A 14 11.31 10.23 -11.07
CA ALA A 14 10.66 9.05 -10.51
C ALA A 14 10.02 8.20 -11.60
N GLU A 15 9.34 8.81 -12.58
CA GLU A 15 8.77 8.11 -13.75
C GLU A 15 9.86 7.41 -14.58
N GLU A 16 10.98 8.08 -14.85
CA GLU A 16 12.14 7.49 -15.54
C GLU A 16 12.69 6.27 -14.78
N LEU A 17 12.86 6.39 -13.46
CA LEU A 17 13.34 5.29 -12.61
C LEU A 17 12.35 4.11 -12.59
N ILE A 18 11.05 4.38 -12.56
CA ILE A 18 10.01 3.35 -12.65
C ILE A 18 10.10 2.61 -13.98
N ASN A 19 10.30 3.34 -15.09
CA ASN A 19 10.40 2.75 -16.44
C ASN A 19 11.63 1.82 -16.59
N VAL A 20 12.71 2.10 -15.85
CA VAL A 20 13.92 1.25 -15.81
C VAL A 20 13.80 0.14 -14.75
N GLY A 21 12.68 0.06 -14.03
CA GLY A 21 12.42 -0.95 -12.99
C GLY A 21 13.00 -0.63 -11.61
N GLN A 22 13.64 0.53 -11.43
CA GLN A 22 14.21 0.99 -10.17
C GLN A 22 13.15 1.65 -9.26
N LYS A 23 12.11 0.87 -8.90
CA LYS A 23 10.99 1.37 -8.07
C LYS A 23 11.43 1.85 -6.68
N LEU A 24 12.45 1.22 -6.08
CA LEU A 24 12.95 1.61 -4.75
C LEU A 24 13.62 2.98 -4.79
N ASP A 25 14.45 3.24 -5.80
CA ASP A 25 15.15 4.52 -5.97
C ASP A 25 14.16 5.63 -6.32
N ALA A 26 13.14 5.31 -7.14
CA ALA A 26 12.03 6.23 -7.40
C ALA A 26 11.30 6.59 -6.11
N LEU A 27 10.96 5.60 -5.28
CA LEU A 27 10.30 5.81 -3.99
C LEU A 27 11.15 6.67 -3.06
N GLN A 28 12.46 6.40 -2.97
CA GLN A 28 13.37 7.18 -2.13
C GLN A 28 13.48 8.64 -2.61
N ALA A 29 13.58 8.87 -3.91
CA ALA A 29 13.65 10.21 -4.48
C ALA A 29 12.39 11.03 -4.17
N LEU A 30 11.20 10.42 -4.24
CA LEU A 30 9.94 11.06 -3.86
C LEU A 30 9.83 11.25 -2.33
N HIS A 31 10.29 10.27 -1.53
CA HIS A 31 10.30 10.36 -0.08
C HIS A 31 11.15 11.54 0.42
N ASP A 32 12.37 11.67 -0.10
CA ASP A 32 13.29 12.75 0.23
C ASP A 32 12.69 14.12 -0.10
N LEU A 33 11.89 14.21 -1.17
CA LEU A 33 11.21 15.44 -1.55
C LEU A 33 10.08 15.79 -0.58
N ILE A 34 9.19 14.83 -0.28
CA ILE A 34 8.01 15.02 0.59
C ILE A 34 8.43 15.34 2.03
N THR A 35 9.50 14.70 2.51
CA THR A 35 10.04 14.93 3.86
C THR A 35 10.95 16.16 3.96
N SER A 36 11.29 16.78 2.82
CA SER A 36 12.18 17.94 2.78
C SER A 36 11.56 19.16 3.46
N LYS A 37 12.35 19.87 4.26
CA LYS A 37 11.96 21.17 4.86
C LYS A 37 11.77 22.27 3.82
N ARG A 38 12.24 22.08 2.58
CA ARG A 38 12.16 23.07 1.50
C ARG A 38 10.74 23.25 0.95
N TYR A 39 9.93 22.19 0.95
CA TYR A 39 8.63 22.15 0.27
C TYR A 39 7.47 22.10 1.28
N ARG A 40 7.35 23.15 2.11
CA ARG A 40 6.30 23.26 3.14
C ARG A 40 5.01 23.95 2.68
N ALA A 41 5.01 24.56 1.50
CA ALA A 41 3.82 25.16 0.91
C ALA A 41 3.15 24.15 -0.02
N TRP A 42 1.84 23.96 0.16
CA TRP A 42 1.06 23.08 -0.71
C TRP A 42 1.05 23.60 -2.15
N GLN A 43 1.19 22.68 -3.11
CA GLN A 43 1.14 22.95 -4.55
C GLN A 43 0.43 21.77 -5.25
N LYS A 44 -0.28 22.04 -6.35
CA LYS A 44 -0.95 21.00 -7.16
C LYS A 44 0.03 19.90 -7.64
N THR A 45 1.28 20.27 -7.92
CA THR A 45 2.34 19.32 -8.27
C THR A 45 2.69 18.38 -7.13
N LEU A 46 2.68 18.87 -5.88
CA LEU A 46 2.97 18.05 -4.70
C LEU A 46 1.87 17.00 -4.47
N GLU A 47 0.61 17.35 -4.72
CA GLU A 47 -0.50 16.41 -4.71
C GLU A 47 -0.31 15.27 -5.73
N ARG A 48 0.06 15.60 -6.98
CA ARG A 48 0.37 14.58 -8.00
C ARG A 48 1.53 13.67 -7.58
N ILE A 49 2.56 14.25 -6.98
CA ILE A 49 3.70 13.48 -6.44
C ILE A 49 3.24 12.57 -5.31
N MET A 50 2.35 13.04 -4.44
CA MET A 50 1.84 12.24 -3.34
C MET A 50 1.02 11.04 -3.82
N PHE A 51 0.19 11.21 -4.86
CA PHE A 51 -0.51 10.07 -5.49
C PHE A 51 0.47 9.01 -6.00
N LYS A 52 1.49 9.41 -6.77
CA LYS A 52 2.52 8.47 -7.26
C LYS A 52 3.33 7.83 -6.14
N TYR A 53 3.67 8.61 -5.11
CA TYR A 53 4.40 8.11 -3.95
C TYR A 53 3.62 7.02 -3.21
N VAL A 54 2.32 7.24 -2.99
CA VAL A 54 1.43 6.28 -2.35
C VAL A 54 1.28 5.01 -3.20
N GLU A 55 1.10 5.14 -4.51
CA GLU A 55 1.07 4.00 -5.44
C GLU A 55 2.31 3.12 -5.29
N LEU A 56 3.51 3.72 -5.29
CA LEU A 56 4.76 2.98 -5.08
C LEU A 56 4.86 2.34 -3.69
N CYS A 57 4.36 3.02 -2.65
CA CYS A 57 4.35 2.47 -1.30
C CYS A 57 3.49 1.21 -1.20
N VAL A 58 2.31 1.20 -1.86
CA VAL A 58 1.41 0.05 -1.90
C VAL A 58 2.03 -1.08 -2.71
N ASP A 59 2.50 -0.79 -3.92
CA ASP A 59 3.14 -1.76 -4.83
C ASP A 59 4.28 -2.52 -4.14
N MET A 60 5.09 -1.81 -3.37
CA MET A 60 6.26 -2.37 -2.68
C MET A 60 5.97 -2.80 -1.23
N ARG A 61 4.73 -2.64 -0.75
CA ARG A 61 4.29 -2.88 0.63
C ARG A 61 5.16 -2.18 1.68
N LYS A 62 5.58 -0.94 1.39
CA LYS A 62 6.44 -0.11 2.25
C LYS A 62 5.59 0.76 3.19
N GLY A 63 4.91 0.13 4.15
CA GLY A 63 3.99 0.83 5.07
C GLY A 63 4.64 1.94 5.91
N ARG A 64 5.91 1.76 6.32
CA ARG A 64 6.68 2.79 7.05
C ARG A 64 6.87 4.06 6.23
N PHE A 65 7.25 3.91 4.96
CA PHE A 65 7.38 5.03 4.03
C PHE A 65 6.04 5.75 3.83
N ALA A 66 4.96 5.01 3.65
CA ALA A 66 3.62 5.60 3.53
C ALA A 66 3.25 6.43 4.77
N LYS A 67 3.46 5.87 5.97
CA LYS A 67 3.20 6.57 7.25
C LYS A 67 3.97 7.88 7.34
N ASP A 68 5.30 7.83 7.15
CA ASP A 68 6.15 9.01 7.29
C ASP A 68 5.81 10.09 6.26
N GLY A 69 5.58 9.69 5.01
CA GLY A 69 5.19 10.60 3.93
C GLY A 69 3.83 11.26 4.19
N LEU A 70 2.82 10.49 4.65
CA LEU A 70 1.50 11.02 4.94
C LEU A 70 1.49 11.96 6.15
N ILE A 71 2.30 11.70 7.18
CA ILE A 71 2.46 12.61 8.32
C ILE A 71 3.00 13.96 7.84
N GLN A 72 4.04 13.96 7.00
CA GLN A 72 4.60 15.20 6.45
C GLN A 72 3.59 15.89 5.52
N TYR A 73 2.91 15.14 4.65
CA TYR A 73 1.91 15.70 3.75
C TYR A 73 0.73 16.33 4.50
N ARG A 74 0.29 15.73 5.62
CA ARG A 74 -0.71 16.33 6.52
C ARG A 74 -0.28 17.70 7.02
N ILE A 75 0.98 17.85 7.45
CA ILE A 75 1.52 19.13 7.94
C ILE A 75 1.46 20.19 6.83
N VAL A 76 1.83 19.83 5.59
CA VAL A 76 1.81 20.73 4.43
C VAL A 76 0.38 21.16 4.05
N CYS A 77 -0.58 20.23 4.12
CA CYS A 77 -1.96 20.47 3.72
C CYS A 77 -2.81 21.19 4.78
N GLN A 78 -2.43 21.10 6.06
CA GLN A 78 -3.26 21.49 7.21
C GLN A 78 -3.86 22.90 7.10
N GLN A 79 -3.08 23.88 6.65
CA GLN A 79 -3.50 25.28 6.60
C GLN A 79 -4.12 25.68 5.25
N VAL A 80 -3.79 24.97 4.17
CA VAL A 80 -4.09 25.41 2.80
C VAL A 80 -5.20 24.59 2.17
N ASN A 81 -5.06 23.27 2.14
CA ASN A 81 -5.97 22.39 1.42
C ASN A 81 -6.08 21.01 2.08
N VAL A 82 -6.95 20.91 3.08
CA VAL A 82 -7.20 19.65 3.80
C VAL A 82 -7.92 18.62 2.91
N SER A 83 -8.67 19.07 1.89
CA SER A 83 -9.35 18.18 0.93
C SER A 83 -8.35 17.39 0.08
N SER A 84 -7.19 17.97 -0.25
CA SER A 84 -6.12 17.24 -0.95
C SER A 84 -5.61 16.04 -0.14
N LEU A 85 -5.49 16.18 1.19
CA LEU A 85 -5.15 15.07 2.06
C LEU A 85 -6.24 13.99 2.06
N GLU A 86 -7.51 14.40 2.04
CA GLU A 86 -8.65 13.49 1.97
C GLU A 86 -8.62 12.63 0.70
N GLU A 87 -8.40 13.24 -0.46
CA GLU A 87 -8.33 12.55 -1.76
C GLU A 87 -7.16 11.55 -1.79
N VAL A 88 -5.98 11.96 -1.33
CA VAL A 88 -4.80 11.08 -1.25
C VAL A 88 -5.07 9.88 -0.34
N ILE A 89 -5.72 10.09 0.80
CA ILE A 89 -6.06 9.01 1.73
C ILE A 89 -7.08 8.05 1.11
N LYS A 90 -8.12 8.57 0.45
CA LYS A 90 -9.10 7.73 -0.26
C LYS A 90 -8.42 6.85 -1.31
N HIS A 91 -7.51 7.43 -2.10
CA HIS A 91 -6.74 6.68 -3.11
C HIS A 91 -5.84 5.62 -2.47
N PHE A 92 -5.13 5.97 -1.38
CA PHE A 92 -4.29 5.01 -0.66
C PHE A 92 -5.08 3.81 -0.15
N MET A 93 -6.24 4.06 0.45
CA MET A 93 -7.13 3.01 0.95
C MET A 93 -7.64 2.14 -0.20
N HIS A 94 -8.13 2.76 -1.27
CA HIS A 94 -8.65 2.05 -2.43
C HIS A 94 -7.61 1.10 -3.03
N LEU A 95 -6.40 1.59 -3.31
CA LEU A 95 -5.31 0.77 -3.85
C LEU A 95 -4.91 -0.37 -2.91
N SER A 96 -4.87 -0.10 -1.60
CA SER A 96 -4.47 -1.12 -0.62
C SER A 96 -5.52 -2.23 -0.51
N THR A 97 -6.81 -1.88 -0.57
CA THR A 97 -7.91 -2.85 -0.61
C THR A 97 -7.90 -3.64 -1.91
N GLU A 98 -7.78 -2.96 -3.05
CA GLU A 98 -7.75 -3.60 -4.37
C GLU A 98 -6.60 -4.63 -4.47
N LYS A 99 -5.40 -4.28 -4.00
CA LYS A 99 -4.26 -5.20 -4.00
C LYS A 99 -4.46 -6.40 -3.07
N ALA A 100 -5.12 -6.22 -1.93
CA ALA A 100 -5.44 -7.33 -1.03
C ALA A 100 -6.50 -8.26 -1.64
N GLU A 101 -7.51 -7.71 -2.32
CA GLU A 101 -8.51 -8.49 -3.04
C GLU A 101 -7.91 -9.23 -4.24
N GLN A 102 -7.00 -8.60 -4.99
CA GLN A 102 -6.24 -9.24 -6.05
C GLN A 102 -5.41 -10.41 -5.52
N ALA A 103 -4.71 -10.23 -4.39
CA ALA A 103 -3.94 -11.30 -3.78
C ALA A 103 -4.81 -12.47 -3.32
N ARG A 104 -5.99 -12.18 -2.75
CA ARG A 104 -6.98 -13.20 -2.39
C ARG A 104 -7.48 -13.96 -3.61
N SER A 105 -7.83 -13.25 -4.68
CA SER A 105 -8.32 -13.85 -5.93
C SER A 105 -7.24 -14.72 -6.60
N GLN A 106 -5.97 -14.29 -6.54
CA GLN A 106 -4.83 -15.06 -7.04
C GLN A 106 -4.62 -16.35 -6.24
N ALA A 107 -4.73 -16.29 -4.91
CA ALA A 107 -4.61 -17.48 -4.06
C ALA A 107 -5.76 -18.47 -4.33
N GLN A 108 -6.98 -17.98 -4.52
CA GLN A 108 -8.13 -18.82 -4.88
C GLN A 108 -7.98 -19.45 -6.28
N ALA A 109 -7.54 -18.68 -7.27
CA ALA A 109 -7.31 -19.21 -8.62
C ALA A 109 -6.19 -20.26 -8.65
N LEU A 110 -5.15 -20.08 -7.83
CA LEU A 110 -4.10 -21.08 -7.66
C LEU A 110 -4.63 -22.35 -6.99
N GLU A 111 -5.51 -22.22 -5.99
CA GLU A 111 -6.19 -23.36 -5.36
C GLU A 111 -7.04 -24.12 -6.38
N GLU A 112 -7.89 -23.44 -7.15
CA GLU A 112 -8.73 -24.07 -8.18
C GLU A 112 -7.90 -24.77 -9.27
N ALA A 113 -6.75 -24.20 -9.66
CA ALA A 113 -5.84 -24.83 -10.61
C ALA A 113 -5.18 -26.09 -10.04
N LEU A 114 -4.80 -26.08 -8.77
CA LEU A 114 -4.19 -27.23 -8.08
C LEU A 114 -5.23 -28.35 -7.83
N ASP A 115 -6.48 -28.01 -7.52
CA ASP A 115 -7.56 -28.97 -7.28
C ASP A 115 -7.98 -29.72 -8.57
N VAL A 116 -7.83 -29.08 -9.74
CA VAL A 116 -8.03 -29.72 -11.05
C VAL A 116 -6.86 -30.66 -11.41
N ASP A 117 -5.62 -30.31 -11.04
CA ASP A 117 -4.43 -31.15 -11.28
C ASP A 117 -4.38 -32.38 -10.34
N ASP A 118 -4.93 -32.29 -9.12
CA ASP A 118 -5.03 -33.41 -8.16
C ASP A 118 -6.08 -34.48 -8.56
N LEU A 119 -6.97 -34.16 -9.51
CA LEU A 119 -7.86 -35.14 -10.14
C LEU A 119 -7.16 -35.97 -11.24
N GLU A 120 -6.04 -35.48 -11.79
CA GLU A 120 -5.24 -36.17 -12.81
C GLU A 120 -3.91 -36.75 -12.29
N ALA A 121 -3.38 -36.26 -11.15
CA ALA A 121 -2.14 -36.72 -10.57
C ALA A 121 -2.36 -37.50 -9.27
N ASP A 122 -2.12 -38.82 -9.31
CA ASP A 122 -1.92 -39.66 -8.12
C ASP A 122 -1.05 -38.93 -7.09
N LYS A 123 -1.62 -38.71 -5.90
CA LYS A 123 -1.02 -38.07 -4.71
C LYS A 123 0.50 -38.22 -4.66
N ARG A 124 1.23 -37.14 -4.96
CA ARG A 124 2.68 -37.15 -4.85
C ARG A 124 3.07 -37.43 -3.39
N PRO A 125 4.02 -38.35 -3.13
CA PRO A 125 4.40 -38.76 -1.77
C PRO A 125 4.93 -37.59 -0.92
N GLU A 126 5.41 -36.54 -1.57
CA GLU A 126 5.87 -35.29 -0.96
C GLU A 126 4.73 -34.54 -0.24
N ASP A 127 3.55 -34.43 -0.84
CA ASP A 127 2.37 -33.77 -0.26
C ASP A 127 1.77 -34.58 0.90
N LEU A 128 1.79 -35.91 0.77
CA LEU A 128 1.34 -36.81 1.84
C LEU A 128 2.24 -36.66 3.08
N MET A 129 3.56 -36.61 2.90
CA MET A 129 4.52 -36.36 3.98
C MET A 129 4.32 -35.00 4.64
N LEU A 130 4.13 -33.96 3.83
CA LEU A 130 3.94 -32.59 4.27
C LEU A 130 2.63 -32.40 5.07
N SER A 131 1.57 -33.13 4.71
CA SER A 131 0.31 -33.15 5.47
C SER A 131 0.44 -33.84 6.84
N TYR A 132 1.25 -34.90 6.93
CA TYR A 132 1.48 -35.66 8.17
C TYR A 132 2.32 -34.90 9.21
N VAL A 133 3.28 -34.09 8.76
CA VAL A 133 4.22 -33.36 9.65
C VAL A 133 3.64 -32.02 10.12
N SER A 134 2.92 -31.32 9.26
CA SER A 134 2.40 -29.97 9.58
C SER A 134 0.93 -29.94 9.99
N GLY A 135 0.13 -30.97 9.67
CA GLY A 135 -1.32 -30.98 9.90
C GLY A 135 -2.13 -29.96 9.07
N GLU A 136 -1.46 -29.05 8.36
CA GLU A 136 -2.04 -28.01 7.49
C GLU A 136 -2.18 -28.53 6.05
N LYS A 137 -3.36 -28.29 5.45
CA LYS A 137 -3.64 -28.60 4.03
C LYS A 137 -2.87 -27.64 3.10
N GLY A 138 -2.72 -27.99 1.82
CA GLY A 138 -2.07 -27.11 0.82
C GLY A 138 -2.66 -25.69 0.76
N LYS A 139 -4.00 -25.58 0.94
CA LYS A 139 -4.76 -24.32 1.03
C LYS A 139 -4.25 -23.36 2.12
N ASP A 140 -3.93 -23.87 3.31
CA ASP A 140 -3.47 -23.02 4.42
C ASP A 140 -2.09 -22.40 4.15
N ARG A 141 -1.29 -23.01 3.25
CA ARG A 141 0.04 -22.51 2.88
C ARG A 141 -0.03 -21.38 1.87
N SER A 142 -0.83 -21.53 0.80
CA SER A 142 -1.01 -20.49 -0.21
C SER A 142 -1.61 -19.21 0.39
N ASP A 143 -2.60 -19.34 1.27
CA ASP A 143 -3.17 -18.20 2.01
C ASP A 143 -2.16 -17.55 2.96
N ARG A 144 -1.30 -18.33 3.59
CA ARG A 144 -0.26 -17.80 4.49
C ARG A 144 0.86 -17.09 3.76
N GLU A 145 1.21 -17.52 2.56
CA GLU A 145 2.29 -16.95 1.75
C GLU A 145 1.85 -15.74 0.94
N LEU A 146 0.68 -15.80 0.29
CA LEU A 146 0.22 -14.75 -0.63
C LEU A 146 -0.73 -13.77 0.05
N VAL A 147 -1.72 -14.27 0.78
CA VAL A 147 -2.85 -13.46 1.26
C VAL A 147 -2.51 -12.75 2.57
N THR A 148 -1.96 -13.48 3.53
CA THR A 148 -1.66 -12.98 4.88
C THR A 148 -0.76 -11.73 4.89
N PRO A 149 0.31 -11.60 4.06
CA PRO A 149 1.12 -10.39 4.03
C PRO A 149 0.34 -9.15 3.57
N TRP A 150 -0.58 -9.30 2.61
CA TRP A 150 -1.41 -8.20 2.13
C TRP A 150 -2.47 -7.79 3.15
N PHE A 151 -3.09 -8.74 3.84
CA PHE A 151 -4.01 -8.44 4.94
C PHE A 151 -3.31 -7.72 6.11
N LYS A 152 -2.09 -8.14 6.48
CA LYS A 152 -1.27 -7.43 7.47
C LYS A 152 -0.96 -6.00 7.04
N PHE A 153 -0.51 -5.82 5.79
CA PHE A 153 -0.24 -4.49 5.24
C PHE A 153 -1.48 -3.59 5.21
N LEU A 154 -2.63 -4.15 4.81
CA LEU A 154 -3.91 -3.44 4.76
C LEU A 154 -4.37 -3.04 6.18
N TRP A 155 -4.26 -3.93 7.16
CA TRP A 155 -4.56 -3.62 8.55
C TRP A 155 -3.67 -2.51 9.13
N GLU A 156 -2.37 -2.55 8.85
CA GLU A 156 -1.42 -1.48 9.22
C GLU A 156 -1.77 -0.15 8.54
N THR A 157 -2.23 -0.21 7.28
CA THR A 157 -2.69 0.94 6.51
C THR A 157 -3.91 1.59 7.15
N TYR A 158 -4.94 0.81 7.50
CA TYR A 158 -6.11 1.31 8.26
C TYR A 158 -5.69 1.98 9.58
N ARG A 159 -4.78 1.35 10.34
CA ARG A 159 -4.27 1.92 11.60
C ARG A 159 -3.56 3.26 11.37
N THR A 160 -2.70 3.32 10.37
CA THR A 160 -1.93 4.52 10.02
C THR A 160 -2.84 5.66 9.60
N VAL A 161 -3.83 5.38 8.75
CA VAL A 161 -4.79 6.38 8.29
C VAL A 161 -5.63 6.94 9.43
N LEU A 162 -6.15 6.08 10.32
CA LEU A 162 -6.89 6.55 11.51
C LEU A 162 -6.02 7.44 12.41
N GLU A 163 -4.73 7.13 12.56
CA GLU A 163 -3.79 7.95 13.32
C GLU A 163 -3.58 9.34 12.68
N ILE A 164 -3.48 9.40 11.35
CA ILE A 164 -3.30 10.65 10.58
C ILE A 164 -4.56 11.53 10.63
N LEU A 165 -5.73 10.91 10.51
CA LEU A 165 -7.02 11.60 10.48
C LEU A 165 -7.47 12.07 11.87
N ARG A 166 -6.91 11.51 12.94
CA ARG A 166 -7.31 11.83 14.32
C ARG A 166 -7.16 13.32 14.62
N ASN A 167 -8.12 13.85 15.38
CA ASN A 167 -8.17 15.24 15.86
C ASN A 167 -8.24 16.30 14.73
N ASN A 168 -8.69 15.94 13.52
CA ASN A 168 -8.97 16.90 12.45
C ASN A 168 -10.48 16.99 12.21
N SER A 169 -11.09 18.09 12.66
CA SER A 169 -12.54 18.30 12.59
C SER A 169 -13.10 18.26 11.16
N LYS A 170 -12.30 18.64 10.16
CA LYS A 170 -12.71 18.59 8.75
C LYS A 170 -12.71 17.18 8.15
N LEU A 171 -12.05 16.22 8.79
CA LEU A 171 -11.89 14.85 8.29
C LEU A 171 -12.62 13.82 9.17
N GLU A 172 -13.46 14.26 10.12
CA GLU A 172 -14.20 13.38 11.02
C GLU A 172 -15.13 12.42 10.26
N ALA A 173 -15.78 12.90 9.20
CA ALA A 173 -16.62 12.06 8.36
C ALA A 173 -15.82 10.91 7.71
N LEU A 174 -14.64 11.23 7.15
CA LEU A 174 -13.76 10.21 6.57
C LEU A 174 -13.23 9.26 7.65
N TYR A 175 -12.87 9.78 8.82
CA TYR A 175 -12.43 8.97 9.96
C TYR A 175 -13.51 7.97 10.38
N ALA A 176 -14.76 8.40 10.51
CA ALA A 176 -15.88 7.54 10.89
C ALA A 176 -16.11 6.41 9.88
N VAL A 177 -16.07 6.73 8.58
CA VAL A 177 -16.20 5.74 7.50
C VAL A 177 -15.07 4.71 7.57
N ILE A 178 -13.82 5.15 7.68
CA ILE A 178 -12.66 4.25 7.73
C ILE A 178 -12.66 3.41 9.01
N ALA A 179 -13.07 3.98 10.14
CA ALA A 179 -13.20 3.25 11.39
C ALA A 179 -14.27 2.15 11.30
N ALA A 180 -15.42 2.43 10.68
CA ALA A 180 -16.46 1.45 10.44
C ALA A 180 -15.99 0.31 9.52
N ILE A 181 -15.28 0.63 8.44
CA ILE A 181 -14.72 -0.40 7.54
C ILE A 181 -13.71 -1.28 8.30
N LYS A 182 -12.83 -0.67 9.10
CA LYS A 182 -11.85 -1.41 9.90
C LYS A 182 -12.49 -2.36 10.92
N GLN A 183 -13.67 -2.05 11.45
CA GLN A 183 -14.39 -2.94 12.37
C GLN A 183 -14.91 -4.21 11.67
N ASN A 184 -15.18 -4.13 10.37
CA ASN A 184 -15.65 -5.25 9.56
C ASN A 184 -14.49 -6.04 8.92
N PHE A 185 -13.26 -5.67 9.22
CA PHE A 185 -12.02 -6.26 8.69
C PHE A 185 -11.39 -7.21 9.71
#